data_AF-A0A4R0QRS6-F1
#
_entry.id   AF-A0A4R0QRS6-F1
#
_cell.length_a   1.000
_cell.length_b   1.000
_cell.length_c   1.000
_cell.angle_alpha   90.00
_cell.angle_beta   90.00
_cell.angle_gamma   90.00
#
_symmetry.space_group_name_H-M   'P 1'
#
loop_
_entity.id
_entity.type
_entity.pdbx_description
1 polymer ?
#
loop_
_entity_poly.entity_id
_entity_poly.type
_entity_poly.pdbx_seq_one_letter_code
_entity_poly.pdbx_strand_id
1 'polypeptide(L)'
;MVQRAALPLTPSFPETINIHHSSEIFLDLLPWNDFNFTGNFNDSSVIITDKEDKLVGVIDYVYAQNYDGERIRANIKVIDNTLAIKFNKDISGEVHLEYLNATGNDNLWLPSYDRESFIDIPKDYIYNPRIYGGLHDYCTWSPDEFNVLGQRVDFRGPCARHDMCYEKSHCRSRRCDSILHEHLKTNCRVQLNPLNPLRATCLATAEVYFTAVVSYQEADTKTLFRVVTKDPQ
;
A
#
# COMPACT_ATOMS: atom_id res chain seq x y z
N MET A 1 16.02 19.67 -1.34
CA MET A 1 16.67 19.93 -2.64
C MET A 1 16.22 18.82 -3.59
N VAL A 2 15.71 19.16 -4.79
CA VAL A 2 15.19 18.15 -5.73
C VAL A 2 16.33 17.52 -6.51
N GLN A 3 16.46 16.20 -6.48
CA GLN A 3 17.52 15.46 -7.17
C GLN A 3 16.94 14.67 -8.36
N ARG A 4 17.55 14.82 -9.53
CA ARG A 4 17.24 14.03 -10.74
C ARG A 4 18.40 13.07 -10.98
N ALA A 5 18.14 11.77 -11.03
CA ALA A 5 19.18 10.76 -11.26
C ALA A 5 19.42 10.56 -12.77
N ALA A 6 20.69 10.41 -13.17
CA ALA A 6 21.08 10.00 -14.53
C ALA A 6 21.24 8.47 -14.58
N LEU A 7 20.62 7.82 -15.57
CA LEU A 7 20.51 6.36 -15.67
C LEU A 7 21.47 5.76 -16.75
N PRO A 8 21.89 4.49 -16.61
CA PRO A 8 22.81 3.81 -17.53
C PRO A 8 22.17 3.40 -18.88
N LEU A 9 23.04 3.11 -19.86
CA LEU A 9 22.79 3.04 -21.32
C LEU A 9 21.99 1.84 -21.87
N THR A 10 21.37 1.03 -21.02
CA THR A 10 20.40 -0.03 -21.40
C THR A 10 19.42 -0.17 -20.25
N PRO A 11 18.08 -0.05 -20.41
CA PRO A 11 17.26 0.30 -19.27
C PRO A 11 16.83 -0.98 -18.52
N SER A 12 17.74 -1.56 -17.74
CA SER A 12 17.33 -2.30 -16.55
C SER A 12 16.69 -1.30 -15.60
N PHE A 13 15.48 -1.58 -15.13
CA PHE A 13 14.82 -0.71 -14.15
C PHE A 13 15.73 -0.54 -12.91
N PRO A 14 15.95 0.68 -12.41
CA PRO A 14 16.92 0.91 -11.35
C PRO A 14 16.43 0.24 -10.06
N GLU A 15 17.22 -0.70 -9.56
CA GLU A 15 16.97 -1.34 -8.26
C GLU A 15 17.41 -0.45 -7.10
N THR A 16 18.43 0.40 -7.31
CA THR A 16 18.98 1.29 -6.28
C THR A 16 19.29 2.68 -6.84
N ILE A 17 19.01 3.73 -6.06
CA ILE A 17 19.28 5.14 -6.37
C ILE A 17 20.00 5.80 -5.20
N ASN A 18 21.20 6.35 -5.43
CA ASN A 18 21.92 7.13 -4.42
C ASN A 18 21.29 8.52 -4.24
N ILE A 19 21.09 8.92 -3.00
CA ILE A 19 20.57 10.24 -2.65
C ILE A 19 21.40 10.96 -1.60
N HIS A 20 21.47 12.27 -1.74
CA HIS A 20 22.16 13.15 -0.80
C HIS A 20 21.21 14.25 -0.34
N HIS A 21 20.83 14.20 0.93
CA HIS A 21 20.02 15.20 1.61
C HIS A 21 18.74 15.58 0.84
N SER A 22 17.96 14.56 0.47
CA SER A 22 16.72 14.75 -0.28
C SER A 22 15.56 13.96 0.33
N SER A 23 14.38 14.57 0.30
CA SER A 23 13.10 13.97 0.66
C SER A 23 12.27 13.60 -0.57
N GLU A 24 12.70 13.97 -1.78
CA GLU A 24 11.94 13.72 -3.01
C GLU A 24 12.86 13.36 -4.18
N ILE A 25 12.52 12.27 -4.88
CA ILE A 25 13.22 11.79 -6.08
C ILE A 25 12.22 11.73 -7.22
N PHE A 26 12.67 12.11 -8.40
CA PHE A 26 11.91 11.99 -9.63
C PHE A 26 12.67 11.11 -10.61
N LEU A 27 12.10 9.96 -10.93
CA LEU A 27 12.63 9.02 -11.90
C LEU A 27 11.86 9.13 -13.21
N ASP A 28 12.56 9.44 -14.30
CA ASP A 28 11.98 9.50 -15.64
C ASP A 28 11.74 8.08 -16.16
N LEU A 29 10.49 7.78 -16.53
CA LEU A 29 10.03 6.48 -17.00
C LEU A 29 10.08 6.35 -18.52
N LEU A 30 10.38 7.43 -19.26
CA LEU A 30 10.49 7.43 -20.73
C LEU A 30 11.43 6.35 -21.30
N PRO A 31 12.53 5.94 -20.63
CA PRO A 31 13.37 4.84 -21.12
C PRO A 31 12.65 3.48 -21.19
N TRP A 32 11.49 3.32 -20.52
CA TRP A 32 10.68 2.10 -20.46
C TRP A 32 9.33 2.26 -21.16
N ASN A 33 9.31 2.88 -22.34
CA ASN A 33 8.09 3.22 -23.10
C ASN A 33 7.29 2.02 -23.66
N ASP A 34 7.78 0.80 -23.49
CA ASP A 34 7.04 -0.43 -23.79
C ASP A 34 6.10 -0.85 -22.64
N PHE A 35 6.15 -0.11 -21.52
CA PHE A 35 5.38 -0.39 -20.32
C PHE A 35 4.53 0.82 -19.90
N ASN A 36 3.36 0.53 -19.34
CA ASN A 36 2.50 1.49 -18.69
C ASN A 36 2.66 1.36 -17.17
N PHE A 37 2.90 2.49 -16.50
CA PHE A 37 3.10 2.57 -15.05
C PHE A 37 1.90 3.27 -14.41
N THR A 38 1.27 2.63 -13.43
CA THR A 38 0.12 3.20 -12.72
C THR A 38 0.34 3.14 -11.22
N GLY A 39 0.24 4.26 -10.53
CA GLY A 39 0.32 4.34 -9.07
C GLY A 39 0.02 5.75 -8.55
N ASN A 40 -0.46 5.87 -7.32
CA ASN A 40 -0.84 7.14 -6.70
C ASN A 40 -0.17 7.30 -5.31
N PHE A 41 -0.13 8.51 -4.73
CA PHE A 41 0.55 8.74 -3.43
C PHE A 41 -0.06 8.01 -2.22
N ASN A 42 -1.29 7.51 -2.34
CA ASN A 42 -1.92 6.66 -1.33
C ASN A 42 -1.55 5.18 -1.53
N ASP A 43 -1.09 4.81 -2.73
CA ASP A 43 -0.69 3.47 -3.08
C ASP A 43 0.83 3.39 -2.94
N SER A 44 1.30 2.66 -1.94
CA SER A 44 2.73 2.37 -1.79
C SER A 44 3.25 1.38 -2.85
N SER A 45 2.56 1.27 -4.00
CA SER A 45 2.86 0.33 -5.07
C SER A 45 2.59 0.94 -6.45
N VAL A 46 3.42 0.60 -7.43
CA VAL A 46 3.22 0.95 -8.86
C VAL A 46 2.99 -0.34 -9.64
N ILE A 47 1.88 -0.41 -10.36
CA ILE A 47 1.56 -1.49 -11.27
C ILE A 47 2.23 -1.22 -12.61
N ILE A 48 2.83 -2.26 -13.19
CA ILE A 48 3.51 -2.21 -14.48
C ILE A 48 2.81 -3.18 -15.42
N THR A 49 2.29 -2.64 -16.52
CA THR A 49 1.63 -3.41 -17.60
C THR A 49 2.38 -3.21 -18.91
N ASP A 50 2.25 -4.14 -19.85
CA ASP A 50 2.72 -3.92 -21.22
C ASP A 50 1.72 -3.07 -22.03
N LYS A 51 2.01 -2.85 -23.32
CA LYS A 51 1.15 -2.09 -24.25
C LYS A 51 -0.22 -2.73 -24.53
N GLU A 52 -0.42 -3.98 -24.15
CA GLU A 52 -1.69 -4.70 -24.27
C GLU A 52 -2.45 -4.74 -22.91
N ASP A 53 -2.03 -3.91 -21.96
CA ASP A 53 -2.55 -3.83 -20.59
C ASP A 53 -2.39 -5.13 -19.77
N LYS A 54 -1.49 -6.02 -20.18
CA LYS A 54 -1.20 -7.24 -19.43
C LYS A 54 -0.23 -6.92 -18.29
N LEU A 55 -0.54 -7.40 -17.09
CA LEU A 55 0.33 -7.25 -15.92
C LEU A 55 1.67 -7.95 -16.13
N VAL A 56 2.77 -7.19 -16.03
CA VAL A 56 4.14 -7.70 -16.18
C VAL A 56 4.99 -7.49 -14.93
N GLY A 57 4.60 -6.58 -14.03
CA GLY A 57 5.26 -6.45 -12.74
C GLY A 57 4.63 -5.43 -11.82
N VAL A 58 5.17 -5.34 -10.61
CA VAL A 58 4.75 -4.39 -9.58
C VAL A 58 6.00 -3.87 -8.86
N ILE A 59 6.09 -2.56 -8.67
CA ILE A 59 6.98 -1.98 -7.66
C ILE A 59 6.18 -1.96 -6.37
N ASP A 60 6.49 -2.84 -5.41
CA ASP A 60 5.64 -3.08 -4.23
C ASP A 60 6.13 -2.33 -2.98
N TYR A 61 7.43 -2.02 -2.94
CA TYR A 61 8.05 -1.40 -1.78
C TYR A 61 9.23 -0.51 -2.22
N VAL A 62 9.19 0.76 -1.79
CA VAL A 62 10.29 1.70 -2.00
C VAL A 62 10.70 2.26 -0.66
N TYR A 63 11.99 2.16 -0.34
CA TYR A 63 12.55 2.66 0.91
C TYR A 63 13.93 3.23 0.71
N ALA A 64 14.30 4.19 1.54
CA ALA A 64 15.67 4.64 1.69
C ALA A 64 16.33 3.92 2.86
N GLN A 65 17.57 3.50 2.72
CA GLN A 65 18.45 3.07 3.79
C GLN A 65 19.52 4.15 4.00
N ASN A 66 19.53 4.78 5.17
CA ASN A 66 20.56 5.77 5.49
C ASN A 66 21.89 5.09 5.90
N TYR A 67 22.95 5.88 6.08
CA TYR A 67 24.26 5.38 6.49
C TYR A 67 24.29 4.72 7.88
N ASP A 68 23.29 4.99 8.72
CA ASP A 68 23.11 4.36 10.03
C ASP A 68 22.34 3.02 9.93
N GLY A 69 21.91 2.64 8.72
CA GLY A 69 21.13 1.43 8.45
C GLY A 69 19.62 1.56 8.71
N GLU A 70 19.13 2.74 9.09
CA GLU A 70 17.70 3.02 9.25
C GLU A 70 17.00 2.96 7.89
N ARG A 71 15.93 2.18 7.81
CA ARG A 71 15.08 2.06 6.62
C ARG A 71 13.84 2.92 6.74
N ILE A 72 13.61 3.77 5.75
CA ILE A 72 12.54 4.76 5.73
C ILE A 72 11.73 4.60 4.46
N ARG A 73 10.47 4.20 4.62
CA ARG A 73 9.55 3.97 3.50
C ARG A 73 9.23 5.26 2.76
N ALA A 74 9.10 5.15 1.44
CA ALA A 74 8.64 6.22 0.58
C ALA A 74 7.15 6.06 0.23
N ASN A 75 6.47 7.18 0.02
CA ASN A 75 5.24 7.23 -0.75
C ASN A 75 5.61 7.44 -2.22
N ILE A 76 4.91 6.77 -3.13
CA ILE A 76 5.24 6.83 -4.56
C ILE A 76 4.03 7.29 -5.37
N LYS A 77 4.25 7.96 -6.49
CA LYS A 77 3.19 8.33 -7.43
C LYS A 77 3.75 8.35 -8.84
N VAL A 78 2.93 7.92 -9.80
CA VAL A 78 3.20 8.17 -11.22
C VAL A 78 2.49 9.45 -11.65
N ILE A 79 3.25 10.39 -12.20
CA ILE A 79 2.73 11.62 -12.81
C ILE A 79 3.25 11.65 -14.24
N ASP A 80 2.36 11.49 -15.20
CA ASP A 80 2.68 11.33 -16.61
C ASP A 80 3.70 10.18 -16.79
N ASN A 81 4.95 10.51 -17.13
CA ASN A 81 6.05 9.55 -17.30
C ASN A 81 7.11 9.69 -16.19
N THR A 82 6.72 10.13 -14.99
CA THR A 82 7.65 10.31 -13.87
C THR A 82 7.16 9.56 -12.64
N LEU A 83 8.02 8.70 -12.09
CA LEU A 83 7.84 8.13 -10.77
C LEU A 83 8.38 9.12 -9.73
N ALA A 84 7.48 9.77 -9.00
CA ALA A 84 7.78 10.61 -7.86
C ALA A 84 7.86 9.73 -6.59
N ILE A 85 8.99 9.78 -5.89
CA ILE A 85 9.26 9.04 -4.66
C ILE A 85 9.46 10.06 -3.55
N LYS A 86 8.66 9.98 -2.48
CA LYS A 86 8.62 10.97 -1.41
C LYS A 86 8.79 10.35 -0.03
N PHE A 87 9.75 10.87 0.71
CA PHE A 87 10.02 10.53 2.10
C PHE A 87 9.40 11.57 3.04
N ASN A 88 9.15 11.16 4.28
CA ASN A 88 8.62 12.05 5.32
C ASN A 88 9.71 12.93 5.98
N LYS A 89 10.99 12.70 5.64
CA LYS A 89 12.16 13.46 6.12
C LYS A 89 13.26 13.43 5.05
N ASP A 90 14.20 14.37 5.11
CA ASP A 90 15.36 14.37 4.21
C ASP A 90 16.30 13.21 4.54
N ILE A 91 16.73 12.49 3.50
CA ILE A 91 17.57 11.30 3.62
C ILE A 91 18.88 11.48 2.86
N SER A 92 19.95 10.91 3.41
CA SER A 92 21.19 10.62 2.68
C SER A 92 21.48 9.13 2.78
N GLY A 93 21.69 8.47 1.65
CA GLY A 93 21.86 7.02 1.57
C GLY A 93 21.40 6.44 0.24
N GLU A 94 20.93 5.20 0.27
CA GLU A 94 20.49 4.44 -0.90
C GLU A 94 18.99 4.26 -0.88
N VAL A 95 18.31 4.49 -2.01
CA VAL A 95 16.90 4.18 -2.19
C VAL A 95 16.76 2.91 -2.99
N HIS A 96 16.08 1.92 -2.43
CA HIS A 96 15.82 0.65 -3.06
C HIS A 96 14.40 0.60 -3.60
N LEU A 97 14.25 0.14 -4.84
CA LEU A 97 12.98 -0.08 -5.52
C LEU A 97 12.79 -1.59 -5.67
N GLU A 98 11.84 -2.17 -4.93
CA GLU A 98 11.56 -3.60 -5.01
C GLU A 98 10.60 -3.89 -6.16
N TYR A 99 11.16 -4.43 -7.25
CA TYR A 99 10.42 -4.87 -8.42
C TYR A 99 10.07 -6.36 -8.33
N LEU A 100 8.79 -6.68 -8.52
CA LEU A 100 8.27 -8.04 -8.61
C LEU A 100 7.80 -8.30 -10.04
N ASN A 101 8.46 -9.23 -10.73
CA ASN A 101 8.07 -9.66 -12.07
C ASN A 101 6.84 -10.58 -12.01
N ALA A 102 5.80 -10.29 -12.78
CA ALA A 102 4.57 -11.09 -12.84
C ALA A 102 4.72 -12.38 -13.70
N THR A 103 5.80 -12.50 -14.49
CA THR A 103 6.02 -13.61 -15.44
C THR A 103 6.92 -14.74 -14.91
N GLY A 104 7.37 -14.66 -13.64
CA GLY A 104 7.77 -15.82 -12.86
C GLY A 104 9.10 -16.49 -13.18
N ASN A 105 10.10 -15.78 -13.73
CA ASN A 105 11.34 -16.41 -14.19
C ASN A 105 12.67 -15.79 -13.71
N ASP A 106 12.71 -15.07 -12.58
CA ASP A 106 13.99 -14.64 -12.00
C ASP A 106 14.21 -15.20 -10.58
N ASN A 107 15.30 -15.96 -10.44
CA ASN A 107 15.88 -16.38 -9.17
C ASN A 107 16.54 -15.17 -8.48
N LEU A 108 15.75 -14.33 -7.79
CA LEU A 108 16.29 -13.22 -7.01
C LEU A 108 16.87 -13.69 -5.67
N TRP A 109 18.19 -13.54 -5.54
CA TRP A 109 18.92 -13.65 -4.27
C TRP A 109 18.56 -12.43 -3.41
N LEU A 110 17.65 -12.60 -2.45
CA LEU A 110 17.25 -11.55 -1.50
C LEU A 110 18.22 -11.55 -0.30
N PRO A 111 19.06 -10.52 -0.09
CA PRO A 111 19.74 -10.35 1.18
C PRO A 111 18.69 -10.14 2.29
N SER A 112 18.87 -10.84 3.40
CA SER A 112 17.92 -10.99 4.51
C SER A 112 17.28 -9.67 4.94
N TYR A 113 16.02 -9.49 4.52
CA TYR A 113 15.12 -8.41 4.90
C TYR A 113 14.65 -8.64 6.35
N ASP A 114 14.64 -7.58 7.16
CA ASP A 114 13.90 -7.57 8.42
C ASP A 114 12.42 -7.64 8.06
N ARG A 115 11.84 -8.84 8.11
CA ARG A 115 10.49 -9.16 7.58
C ARG A 115 9.49 -8.13 8.11
N GLU A 116 8.68 -7.55 7.23
CA GLU A 116 7.45 -6.89 7.66
C GLU A 116 6.78 -7.80 8.71
N SER A 117 6.41 -7.24 9.86
CA SER A 117 5.84 -8.04 10.94
C SER A 117 4.36 -8.25 10.66
N PHE A 118 3.89 -9.47 10.92
CA PHE A 118 2.47 -9.79 10.84
C PHE A 118 1.66 -8.82 11.71
N ILE A 119 0.63 -8.20 11.12
CA ILE A 119 -0.28 -7.32 11.83
C ILE A 119 -1.30 -8.19 12.56
N ASP A 120 -0.96 -8.50 13.80
CA ASP A 120 -1.83 -9.24 14.70
C ASP A 120 -2.89 -8.33 15.35
N ILE A 121 -3.92 -8.98 15.89
CA ILE A 121 -4.97 -8.37 16.70
C ILE A 121 -4.32 -7.68 17.91
N PRO A 122 -4.58 -6.37 18.12
CA PRO A 122 -4.10 -5.67 19.31
C PRO A 122 -4.55 -6.37 20.59
N LYS A 123 -3.67 -6.47 21.59
CA LYS A 123 -3.97 -7.16 22.85
C LYS A 123 -5.12 -6.52 23.64
N ASP A 124 -5.35 -5.23 23.40
CA ASP A 124 -6.38 -4.40 23.99
C ASP A 124 -7.65 -4.33 23.12
N TYR A 125 -7.73 -5.08 22.02
CA TYR A 125 -8.94 -5.19 21.23
C TYR A 125 -9.98 -6.08 21.92
N ILE A 126 -11.22 -5.60 22.03
CA ILE A 126 -12.31 -6.30 22.72
C ILE A 126 -13.40 -6.61 21.72
N TYR A 127 -13.36 -7.79 21.09
CA TYR A 127 -14.41 -8.21 20.18
C TYR A 127 -15.78 -8.27 20.88
N ASN A 128 -16.68 -7.35 20.54
CA ASN A 128 -18.02 -7.27 21.13
C ASN A 128 -19.01 -6.48 20.23
N PRO A 129 -19.44 -7.07 19.10
CA PRO A 129 -20.38 -6.43 18.17
C PRO A 129 -21.73 -6.06 18.80
N ARG A 130 -22.11 -6.68 19.92
CA ARG A 130 -23.40 -6.39 20.59
C ARG A 130 -23.41 -5.02 21.25
N ILE A 131 -22.27 -4.59 21.81
CA ILE A 131 -22.16 -3.31 22.53
C ILE A 131 -21.67 -2.21 21.60
N TYR A 132 -20.72 -2.53 20.72
CA TYR A 132 -20.00 -1.54 19.91
C TYR A 132 -20.53 -1.41 18.47
N GLY A 133 -21.51 -2.24 18.09
CA GLY A 133 -22.09 -2.22 16.74
C GLY A 133 -21.08 -2.65 15.69
N GLY A 134 -20.90 -1.84 14.63
CA GLY A 134 -19.88 -2.05 13.58
C GLY A 134 -18.49 -1.52 13.96
N LEU A 135 -18.20 -1.42 15.26
CA LEU A 135 -16.87 -1.23 15.81
C LEU A 135 -16.62 -2.45 16.71
N HIS A 136 -15.37 -2.90 16.79
CA HIS A 136 -14.98 -4.08 17.57
C HIS A 136 -15.64 -5.38 17.11
N ASP A 137 -15.77 -5.56 15.80
CA ASP A 137 -16.40 -6.72 15.18
C ASP A 137 -15.58 -7.33 14.02
N TYR A 138 -14.28 -7.02 14.00
CA TYR A 138 -13.33 -7.30 12.94
C TYR A 138 -13.77 -6.66 11.62
N CYS A 139 -13.95 -7.45 10.56
CA CYS A 139 -14.27 -6.91 9.25
C CYS A 139 -15.80 -6.86 9.08
N THR A 140 -16.48 -5.90 9.72
CA THR A 140 -17.95 -5.74 9.87
C THR A 140 -18.86 -6.32 8.75
N TRP A 141 -18.53 -6.15 7.47
CA TRP A 141 -19.30 -6.67 6.32
C TRP A 141 -18.49 -7.45 5.29
N SER A 142 -17.27 -7.82 5.65
CA SER A 142 -16.35 -8.54 4.79
C SER A 142 -15.85 -9.80 5.49
N PRO A 143 -15.35 -10.79 4.76
CA PRO A 143 -14.68 -11.91 5.40
C PRO A 143 -13.50 -11.45 6.29
N ASP A 144 -13.33 -12.10 7.44
CA ASP A 144 -12.21 -11.87 8.36
C ASP A 144 -10.86 -12.39 7.82
N GLU A 145 -10.89 -13.07 6.68
CA GLU A 145 -9.74 -13.66 6.04
C GLU A 145 -9.86 -13.60 4.52
N PHE A 146 -8.72 -13.46 3.84
CA PHE A 146 -8.61 -13.87 2.45
C PHE A 146 -8.40 -15.38 2.41
N ASN A 147 -9.37 -16.11 1.84
CA ASN A 147 -9.33 -17.57 1.74
C ASN A 147 -9.64 -18.01 0.31
N VAL A 148 -8.59 -18.39 -0.43
CA VAL A 148 -8.70 -18.83 -1.82
C VAL A 148 -7.84 -20.09 -1.98
N LEU A 149 -8.43 -21.15 -2.55
CA LEU A 149 -7.75 -22.43 -2.80
C LEU A 149 -7.08 -23.03 -1.54
N GLY A 150 -7.67 -22.81 -0.36
CA GLY A 150 -7.15 -23.31 0.93
C GLY A 150 -6.00 -22.51 1.51
N GLN A 151 -5.52 -21.48 0.81
CA GLN A 151 -4.56 -20.52 1.33
C GLN A 151 -5.29 -19.43 2.11
N ARG A 152 -4.89 -19.19 3.35
CA ARG A 152 -5.53 -18.24 4.26
C ARG A 152 -4.58 -17.10 4.63
N VAL A 153 -5.11 -15.88 4.66
CA VAL A 153 -4.45 -14.68 5.17
C VAL A 153 -5.41 -14.00 6.14
N ASP A 154 -4.99 -13.88 7.39
CA ASP A 154 -5.80 -13.29 8.45
C ASP A 154 -5.90 -11.76 8.31
N PHE A 155 -7.11 -11.22 8.25
CA PHE A 155 -7.41 -9.78 8.18
C PHE A 155 -8.01 -9.22 9.48
N ARG A 156 -8.21 -10.05 10.51
CA ARG A 156 -8.76 -9.62 11.81
C ARG A 156 -7.89 -8.58 12.50
N GLY A 157 -6.56 -8.73 12.47
CA GLY A 157 -5.63 -7.76 13.05
C GLY A 157 -5.70 -6.37 12.40
N PRO A 158 -5.60 -6.27 11.06
CA PRO A 158 -5.85 -5.03 10.32
C PRO A 158 -7.21 -4.39 10.62
N CYS A 159 -8.31 -5.15 10.56
CA CYS A 159 -9.66 -4.65 10.82
C CYS A 159 -9.82 -4.20 12.28
N ALA A 160 -9.32 -4.95 13.26
CA ALA A 160 -9.34 -4.57 14.67
C ALA A 160 -8.65 -3.22 14.95
N ARG A 161 -7.51 -2.96 14.29
CA ARG A 161 -6.80 -1.66 14.39
C ARG A 161 -7.58 -0.52 13.74
N HIS A 162 -8.35 -0.82 12.69
CA HIS A 162 -9.23 0.15 12.02
C HIS A 162 -10.39 0.56 12.94
N ASP A 163 -11.07 -0.40 13.55
CA ASP A 163 -12.14 -0.17 14.52
C ASP A 163 -11.67 0.73 15.67
N MET A 164 -10.55 0.36 16.31
CA MET A 164 -9.98 1.13 17.41
C MET A 164 -9.55 2.54 16.97
N CYS A 165 -9.13 2.70 15.70
CA CYS A 165 -8.79 3.99 15.15
C CYS A 165 -10.05 4.87 15.00
N TYR A 166 -11.13 4.32 14.46
CA TYR A 166 -12.44 4.99 14.35
C TYR A 166 -13.05 5.33 15.71
N GLU A 167 -12.96 4.41 16.68
CA GLU A 167 -13.40 4.65 18.05
C GLU A 167 -12.63 5.85 18.64
N LYS A 168 -11.29 5.84 18.52
CA LYS A 168 -10.47 6.93 19.04
C LYS A 168 -10.73 8.27 18.35
N SER A 169 -10.92 8.29 17.03
CA SER A 169 -11.23 9.51 16.29
C SER A 169 -12.67 9.99 16.47
N HIS A 170 -13.57 9.16 17.02
CA HIS A 170 -15.02 9.42 17.13
C HIS A 170 -15.69 9.73 15.78
N CYS A 171 -15.02 9.46 14.67
CA CYS A 171 -15.47 9.75 13.31
C CYS A 171 -14.71 8.89 12.30
N ARG A 172 -15.32 8.69 11.12
CA ARG A 172 -14.62 8.05 10.01
C ARG A 172 -13.49 8.93 9.50
N SER A 173 -12.35 8.31 9.25
CA SER A 173 -11.10 9.01 9.00
C SER A 173 -10.35 8.34 7.86
N ARG A 174 -10.10 9.11 6.79
CA ARG A 174 -9.26 8.68 5.67
C ARG A 174 -7.90 8.17 6.12
N ARG A 175 -7.36 8.72 7.22
CA ARG A 175 -6.11 8.23 7.81
C ARG A 175 -6.25 6.80 8.35
N CYS A 176 -7.34 6.51 9.04
CA CYS A 176 -7.60 5.15 9.53
C CYS A 176 -7.79 4.20 8.34
N ASP A 177 -8.49 4.63 7.28
CA ASP A 177 -8.71 3.82 6.08
C ASP A 177 -7.41 3.50 5.35
N SER A 178 -6.50 4.47 5.20
CA SER A 178 -5.18 4.24 4.62
C SER A 178 -4.33 3.29 5.48
N ILE A 179 -4.45 3.37 6.81
CA ILE A 179 -3.76 2.44 7.71
C ILE A 179 -4.33 1.01 7.58
N LEU A 180 -5.66 0.87 7.50
CA LEU A 180 -6.31 -0.42 7.23
C LEU A 180 -5.77 -1.02 5.94
N HIS A 181 -5.75 -0.22 4.86
CA HIS A 181 -5.29 -0.65 3.56
C HIS A 181 -3.87 -1.22 3.61
N GLU A 182 -2.94 -0.48 4.21
CA GLU A 182 -1.55 -0.91 4.33
C GLU A 182 -1.40 -2.16 5.21
N HIS A 183 -2.12 -2.24 6.33
CA HIS A 183 -2.06 -3.41 7.20
C HIS A 183 -2.59 -4.69 6.53
N LEU A 184 -3.65 -4.58 5.73
CA LEU A 184 -4.16 -5.71 4.94
C LEU A 184 -3.10 -6.19 3.94
N LYS A 185 -2.45 -5.25 3.22
CA LYS A 185 -1.37 -5.58 2.27
C LYS A 185 -0.19 -6.23 2.99
N THR A 186 0.25 -5.70 4.13
CA THR A 186 1.32 -6.32 4.93
C THR A 186 0.97 -7.76 5.30
N ASN A 187 -0.26 -8.04 5.77
CA ASN A 187 -0.64 -9.42 6.09
C ASN A 187 -0.62 -10.34 4.86
N CYS A 188 -0.98 -9.86 3.67
CA CYS A 188 -0.78 -10.60 2.42
C CYS A 188 0.72 -10.88 2.16
N ARG A 189 1.58 -9.87 2.31
CA ARG A 189 3.03 -10.01 2.03
C ARG A 189 3.74 -10.96 3.00
N VAL A 190 3.33 -10.96 4.27
CA VAL A 190 3.97 -11.76 5.32
C VAL A 190 3.52 -13.22 5.29
N GLN A 191 2.24 -13.47 5.02
CA GLN A 191 1.68 -14.82 5.06
C GLN A 191 1.74 -15.55 3.71
N LEU A 192 1.92 -14.83 2.60
CA LEU A 192 2.05 -15.41 1.27
C LEU A 192 3.48 -15.25 0.76
N ASN A 193 4.05 -16.37 0.32
CA ASN A 193 5.33 -16.37 -0.39
C ASN A 193 5.27 -15.36 -1.57
N PRO A 194 6.32 -14.56 -1.81
CA PRO A 194 6.40 -13.68 -2.98
C PRO A 194 6.06 -14.36 -4.32
N LEU A 195 6.40 -15.64 -4.49
CA LEU A 195 6.13 -16.44 -5.68
C LEU A 195 4.71 -17.04 -5.71
N ASN A 196 3.91 -16.86 -4.66
CA ASN A 196 2.54 -17.35 -4.64
C ASN A 196 1.68 -16.40 -5.51
N PRO A 197 1.09 -16.88 -6.63
CA PRO A 197 0.25 -16.04 -7.48
C PRO A 197 -0.96 -15.46 -6.74
N LEU A 198 -1.43 -16.14 -5.67
CA LEU A 198 -2.50 -15.64 -4.81
C LEU A 198 -2.11 -14.39 -4.01
N ARG A 199 -0.81 -14.05 -3.93
CA ARG A 199 -0.37 -12.80 -3.30
C ARG A 199 -0.93 -11.60 -4.04
N ALA A 200 -0.89 -11.60 -5.37
CA ALA A 200 -1.49 -10.52 -6.16
C ALA A 200 -3.01 -10.43 -5.93
N THR A 201 -3.70 -11.57 -5.85
CA THR A 201 -5.14 -11.61 -5.55
C THR A 201 -5.46 -11.14 -4.13
N CYS A 202 -4.63 -11.47 -3.15
CA CYS A 202 -4.77 -11.00 -1.77
C CYS A 202 -4.59 -9.48 -1.69
N LEU A 203 -3.57 -8.94 -2.37
CA LEU A 203 -3.35 -7.49 -2.47
C LEU A 203 -4.53 -6.79 -3.14
N ALA A 204 -5.05 -7.33 -4.25
CA ALA A 204 -6.25 -6.79 -4.90
C ALA A 204 -7.50 -6.87 -3.98
N THR A 205 -7.60 -7.91 -3.15
CA THR A 205 -8.68 -8.02 -2.16
C THR A 205 -8.55 -6.93 -1.09
N ALA A 206 -7.33 -6.60 -0.65
CA ALA A 206 -7.09 -5.49 0.27
C ALA A 206 -7.54 -4.14 -0.31
N GLU A 207 -7.32 -3.90 -1.61
CA GLU A 207 -7.81 -2.70 -2.31
C GLU A 207 -9.35 -2.62 -2.29
N VAL A 208 -10.04 -3.77 -2.45
CA VAL A 208 -11.51 -3.83 -2.39
C VAL A 208 -12.02 -3.48 -0.99
N TYR A 209 -11.36 -3.97 0.07
CA TYR A 209 -11.72 -3.64 1.45
C TYR A 209 -11.57 -2.13 1.71
N PHE A 210 -10.44 -1.56 1.27
CA PHE A 210 -10.19 -0.12 1.37
C PHE A 210 -11.23 0.70 0.59
N THR A 211 -11.52 0.31 -0.64
CA THR A 211 -12.51 1.01 -1.48
C THR A 211 -13.90 0.97 -0.86
N ALA A 212 -14.29 -0.15 -0.24
CA ALA A 212 -15.58 -0.31 0.42
C ALA A 212 -15.74 0.67 1.59
N VAL A 213 -14.74 0.80 2.46
CA VAL A 213 -14.81 1.71 3.62
C VAL A 213 -14.85 3.18 3.20
N VAL A 214 -14.04 3.55 2.19
CA VAL A 214 -14.02 4.92 1.64
C VAL A 214 -15.35 5.27 0.98
N SER A 215 -15.89 4.37 0.16
CA SER A 215 -17.17 4.59 -0.54
C SER A 215 -18.34 4.70 0.44
N TYR A 216 -18.34 3.89 1.51
CA TYR A 216 -19.36 3.96 2.54
C TYR A 216 -19.32 5.30 3.30
N GLN A 217 -18.13 5.90 3.50
CA GLN A 217 -17.98 7.24 4.09
C GLN A 217 -18.55 8.36 3.20
N GLU A 218 -18.39 8.27 1.88
CA GLU A 218 -18.95 9.25 0.94
C GLU A 218 -20.49 9.21 0.87
N ALA A 219 -21.08 8.03 1.01
CA ALA A 219 -22.54 7.87 1.06
C ALA A 219 -23.15 8.47 2.34
N ASP A 220 -22.47 8.33 3.48
CA ASP A 220 -22.90 8.85 4.77
C ASP A 220 -22.84 10.39 4.82
N THR A 221 -21.75 10.96 4.30
CA THR A 221 -21.61 12.42 4.17
C THR A 221 -22.66 13.01 3.22
N LYS A 222 -22.94 12.40 2.07
CA LYS A 222 -24.03 12.84 1.18
C LYS A 222 -25.42 12.79 1.85
N THR A 223 -25.64 11.83 2.75
CA THR A 223 -26.88 11.71 3.52
C THR A 223 -27.01 12.83 4.56
N LEU A 224 -25.93 13.16 5.27
CA LEU A 224 -25.87 14.28 6.21
C LEU A 224 -26.12 15.64 5.53
N PHE A 225 -25.52 15.91 4.37
CA PHE A 225 -25.77 17.15 3.62
C PHE A 225 -27.22 17.29 3.12
N ARG A 226 -27.90 16.16 2.85
CA ARG A 226 -29.31 16.14 2.45
C ARG A 226 -30.27 16.44 3.60
N VAL A 227 -29.86 16.20 4.85
CA VAL A 227 -30.64 16.55 6.06
C VAL A 227 -30.45 18.03 6.42
N VAL A 228 -29.24 18.58 6.28
CA VAL A 228 -28.95 19.99 6.63
C VAL A 228 -29.58 20.99 5.65
N THR A 229 -29.92 20.59 4.42
CA THR A 229 -30.47 21.49 3.39
C THR A 229 -32.00 21.52 3.33
N LYS A 230 -32.68 20.85 4.26
CA LYS A 230 -34.13 20.74 4.26
C LYS A 230 -34.76 21.40 5.50
N ASP A 231 -34.50 22.69 5.66
CA ASP A 231 -35.44 23.62 6.31
C ASP A 231 -35.14 25.08 5.90
N PRO A 232 -35.95 25.64 4.99
CA PRO A 232 -36.28 27.04 5.00
C PRO A 232 -37.74 27.19 5.46
N GLN A 233 -37.94 27.71 6.68
CA GLN A 233 -39.14 28.50 6.98
C GLN A 233 -38.78 29.98 6.84
#